data_AF-A0A8B9A3W8-F1
#
_entry.id   AF-A0A8B9A3W8-F1
#
_cell.length_a   1.000
_cell.length_b   1.000
_cell.length_c   1.000
_cell.angle_alpha   90.00
_cell.angle_beta   90.00
_cell.angle_gamma   90.00
#
_symmetry.space_group_name_H-M   'P 1'
#
loop_
_entity.id
_entity.type
_entity.pdbx_description
1 polymer ?
#
loop_
_entity_poly.entity_id
_entity_poly.type
_entity_poly.pdbx_seq_one_letter_code
_entity_poly.pdbx_strand_id
1 'polypeptide(L)'
;MTCDNRRRAIVREAANSFTSIFLCTIMRMTAMNVSRTYMLWFPVWFSHAHLPRRRANVVLRDPNGKAWVVVYIPSSRDHLSGGWSAFARGNNLEEGDYCVFEVAGPVEMRFHIFRWLRRSLLCLGCKGCRRCVIFVELSKKYNRANVGKDEENYHLICIL
;
A
#
# COMPACT_ATOMS: atom_id res chain seq x y z
N MET A 1 -18.80 -13.71 9.01
CA MET A 1 -17.59 -12.99 8.54
C MET A 1 -16.89 -12.36 9.75
N THR A 2 -15.61 -12.65 9.98
CA THR A 2 -14.84 -12.10 11.12
C THR A 2 -14.51 -10.61 10.92
N CYS A 3 -14.23 -9.83 11.98
CA CYS A 3 -13.81 -8.42 11.79
C CYS A 3 -12.53 -8.32 10.95
N ASP A 4 -11.63 -9.29 11.09
CA ASP A 4 -10.40 -9.35 10.30
C ASP A 4 -10.67 -9.51 8.79
N ASN A 5 -11.59 -10.41 8.41
CA ASN A 5 -11.99 -10.57 7.01
C ASN A 5 -12.63 -9.30 6.44
N ARG A 6 -13.44 -8.60 7.25
CA ARG A 6 -14.05 -7.32 6.84
C ARG A 6 -13.01 -6.22 6.65
N ARG A 7 -12.02 -6.10 7.55
CA ARG A 7 -10.92 -5.13 7.41
C ARG A 7 -10.09 -5.40 6.15
N ARG A 8 -9.75 -6.67 5.89
CA ARG A 8 -9.03 -7.05 4.67
C ARG A 8 -9.82 -6.69 3.41
N ALA A 9 -11.14 -6.84 3.42
CA ALA A 9 -11.99 -6.44 2.30
C ALA A 9 -11.94 -4.93 2.06
N ILE A 10 -12.06 -4.10 3.12
CA ILE A 10 -12.02 -2.64 3.01
C ILE A 10 -10.68 -2.15 2.42
N VAL A 11 -9.55 -2.64 2.94
CA VAL A 11 -8.22 -2.22 2.44
C VAL A 11 -8.03 -2.63 0.98
N ARG A 12 -8.50 -3.83 0.62
CA ARG A 12 -8.49 -4.30 -0.77
C ARG A 12 -9.37 -3.45 -1.68
N GLU A 13 -10.59 -3.12 -1.24
CA GLU A 13 -11.52 -2.28 -1.98
C GLU A 13 -10.97 -0.87 -2.19
N ALA A 14 -10.36 -0.28 -1.15
CA ALA A 14 -9.68 1.01 -1.24
C ALA A 14 -8.54 0.96 -2.27
N ALA A 15 -7.67 -0.06 -2.21
CA ALA A 15 -6.61 -0.23 -3.21
C ALA A 15 -7.16 -0.42 -4.63
N ASN A 16 -8.23 -1.19 -4.79
CA ASN A 16 -8.89 -1.43 -6.09
C ASN A 16 -9.63 -0.19 -6.63
N SER A 17 -9.97 0.77 -5.77
CA SER A 17 -10.55 2.05 -6.17
C SER A 17 -9.51 3.07 -6.62
N PHE A 18 -8.21 2.76 -6.48
CA PHE A 18 -7.14 3.61 -7.00
C PHE A 18 -7.25 3.71 -8.51
N THR A 19 -7.30 4.94 -9.01
CA THR A 19 -7.32 5.25 -10.44
C THR A 19 -6.12 6.11 -10.79
N SER A 20 -5.53 5.86 -11.95
CA SER A 20 -4.51 6.71 -12.53
C SER A 20 -4.61 6.65 -14.05
N ILE A 21 -4.16 7.72 -14.70
CA ILE A 21 -3.93 7.74 -16.15
C ILE A 21 -2.70 6.90 -16.55
N PHE A 22 -1.82 6.62 -15.58
CA PHE A 22 -0.65 5.77 -15.75
C PHE A 22 -0.99 4.31 -15.45
N LEU A 23 -0.20 3.41 -16.02
CA LEU A 23 -0.38 1.97 -15.86
C LEU A 23 -0.05 1.54 -14.43
N CYS A 24 -0.95 0.77 -13.83
CA CYS A 24 -0.88 0.37 -12.44
C CYS A 24 -0.97 -1.14 -12.26
N THR A 25 -0.28 -1.67 -11.25
CA THR A 25 -0.55 -3.01 -10.71
C THR A 25 -0.71 -2.95 -9.21
N ILE A 26 -1.72 -3.68 -8.71
CA ILE A 26 -2.05 -3.76 -7.29
C ILE A 26 -1.52 -5.08 -6.75
N MET A 27 -0.77 -5.02 -5.65
CA MET A 27 -0.17 -6.19 -5.02
C MET A 27 -0.43 -6.19 -3.53
N ARG A 28 -0.94 -7.31 -3.01
CA ARG A 28 -0.99 -7.55 -1.57
C ARG A 28 0.37 -8.03 -1.10
N MET A 29 0.96 -7.31 -0.15
CA MET A 29 2.22 -7.71 0.49
C MET A 29 2.03 -8.96 1.35
N THR A 30 2.93 -9.92 1.16
CA THR A 30 3.06 -11.14 1.97
C THR A 30 4.30 -11.05 2.85
N ALA A 31 4.42 -11.92 3.86
CA ALA A 31 5.62 -12.00 4.68
C ALA A 31 6.91 -12.23 3.85
N MET A 32 6.81 -12.89 2.69
CA MET A 32 7.95 -13.08 1.78
C MET A 32 8.43 -11.76 1.18
N ASN A 33 7.52 -10.82 0.93
CA ASN A 33 7.85 -9.54 0.32
C ASN A 33 8.48 -8.58 1.32
N VAL A 34 8.10 -8.61 2.61
CA VAL A 34 8.42 -7.51 3.54
C VAL A 34 9.22 -7.89 4.78
N SER A 35 9.36 -9.19 5.12
CA SER A 35 10.05 -9.57 6.37
C SER A 35 10.94 -10.80 6.26
N ARG A 36 10.60 -11.78 5.41
CA ARG A 36 11.35 -13.04 5.28
C ARG A 36 12.47 -12.95 4.26
N THR A 37 12.14 -13.01 2.97
CA THR A 37 13.13 -13.06 1.89
C THR A 37 13.34 -11.73 1.19
N TYR A 38 12.41 -10.78 1.36
CA TYR A 38 12.37 -9.52 0.63
C TYR A 38 12.43 -9.73 -0.89
N MET A 39 11.71 -10.75 -1.37
CA MET A 39 11.52 -10.98 -2.80
C MET A 39 10.13 -10.51 -3.20
N LEU A 40 10.06 -9.66 -4.22
CA LEU A 40 8.80 -9.13 -4.74
C LEU A 40 8.69 -9.42 -6.24
N TRP A 41 7.90 -10.44 -6.59
CA TRP A 41 7.65 -10.83 -7.98
C TRP A 41 6.48 -10.07 -8.58
N PHE A 42 6.66 -9.49 -9.76
CA PHE A 42 5.58 -8.85 -10.51
C PHE A 42 4.73 -9.89 -11.25
N PRO A 43 3.43 -9.60 -11.47
CA PRO A 43 2.63 -10.35 -12.43
C PRO A 43 3.29 -10.33 -13.82
N VAL A 44 3.35 -11.48 -14.49
CA VAL A 44 4.02 -11.64 -15.79
C VAL A 44 3.42 -10.71 -16.84
N TRP A 45 2.09 -10.59 -16.87
CA TRP A 45 1.39 -9.73 -17.84
C TRP A 45 1.79 -8.25 -17.71
N PHE A 46 1.96 -7.76 -16.47
CA PHE A 46 2.32 -6.38 -16.19
C PHE A 46 3.80 -6.11 -16.49
N SER A 47 4.68 -6.99 -16.00
CA SER A 47 6.12 -6.85 -16.17
C SER A 47 6.54 -6.90 -17.63
N HIS A 48 6.02 -7.85 -18.41
CA HIS A 48 6.31 -7.94 -19.83
C HIS A 48 5.85 -6.69 -20.59
N ALA A 49 4.67 -6.18 -20.30
CA ALA A 49 4.13 -5.06 -21.07
C ALA A 49 4.83 -3.73 -20.76
N HIS A 50 5.31 -3.54 -19.53
CA HIS A 50 5.60 -2.19 -19.03
C HIS A 50 6.96 -2.01 -18.36
N LEU A 51 7.70 -3.08 -18.08
CA LEU A 51 8.95 -3.01 -17.32
C LEU A 51 10.19 -3.30 -18.19
N PRO A 52 11.40 -2.87 -17.76
CA PRO A 52 12.62 -3.06 -18.53
C PRO A 52 12.87 -4.52 -18.88
N ARG A 53 13.34 -4.80 -20.09
CA ARG A 53 13.69 -6.17 -20.53
C ARG A 53 15.09 -6.62 -20.12
N ARG A 54 15.84 -5.73 -19.46
CA ARG A 54 17.19 -5.99 -18.95
C ARG A 54 17.25 -5.58 -17.50
N ARG A 55 18.21 -6.15 -16.76
CA ARG A 55 18.51 -5.72 -15.39
C ARG A 55 18.71 -4.21 -15.36
N ALA A 56 18.00 -3.52 -14.48
CA ALA A 56 18.01 -2.07 -14.40
C ALA A 56 17.87 -1.58 -12.96
N ASN A 57 18.42 -0.41 -12.69
CA ASN A 57 18.07 0.35 -11.50
C ASN A 57 16.78 1.11 -11.80
N VAL A 58 15.75 0.85 -11.00
CA VAL A 58 14.46 1.52 -11.04
C VAL A 58 14.36 2.45 -9.84
N VAL A 59 13.81 3.64 -10.03
CA VAL A 59 13.49 4.57 -8.97
C VAL A 59 12.06 4.32 -8.50
N LEU A 60 11.89 3.94 -7.23
CA LEU A 60 10.59 3.97 -6.56
C LEU A 60 10.45 5.30 -5.82
N ARG A 61 9.40 6.06 -6.13
CA ARG A 61 8.99 7.21 -5.32
C ARG A 61 7.93 6.79 -4.33
N ASP A 62 8.21 6.97 -3.05
CA ASP A 62 7.25 6.66 -1.99
C ASP A 62 6.14 7.73 -1.88
N PRO A 63 5.11 7.53 -1.04
CA PRO A 63 4.02 8.50 -0.88
C PRO A 63 4.46 9.90 -0.41
N ASN A 64 5.64 10.02 0.20
CA ASN A 64 6.21 11.30 0.63
C ASN A 64 7.11 11.92 -0.46
N GLY A 65 7.16 11.33 -1.65
CA GLY A 65 7.97 11.77 -2.79
C GLY A 65 9.46 11.39 -2.68
N LYS A 66 9.89 10.70 -1.62
CA LYS A 66 11.28 10.29 -1.47
C LYS A 66 11.61 9.18 -2.46
N ALA A 67 12.76 9.33 -3.12
CA ALA A 67 13.26 8.41 -4.13
C ALA A 67 14.09 7.29 -3.51
N TRP A 68 13.86 6.07 -3.97
CA TRP A 68 14.55 4.86 -3.55
C TRP A 68 15.02 4.07 -4.77
N VAL A 69 16.31 3.81 -4.86
CA VAL A 69 16.85 3.00 -5.97
C VAL A 69 16.72 1.52 -5.63
N VAL A 70 16.06 0.78 -6.51
CA VAL A 70 15.90 -0.67 -6.42
C VAL A 70 16.37 -1.35 -7.70
N VAL A 71 16.88 -2.57 -7.57
CA VAL A 71 17.34 -3.36 -8.71
C VAL A 71 16.20 -4.22 -9.22
N TYR A 72 15.77 -3.96 -10.46
CA TYR A 72 14.86 -4.80 -11.22
C TYR A 72 15.62 -5.90 -11.96
N ILE A 73 15.17 -7.15 -11.83
CA ILE A 73 15.74 -8.31 -12.50
C ILE A 73 14.63 -8.99 -13.33
N PRO A 74 14.66 -8.84 -14.67
CA PRO A 74 13.84 -9.64 -15.56
C PRO A 74 14.29 -11.10 -15.55
N SER A 75 13.37 -12.04 -15.40
CA SER A 75 13.62 -13.50 -15.38
C SER A 75 12.33 -14.27 -15.71
N SER A 76 12.23 -15.57 -15.40
CA SER A 76 10.94 -16.27 -15.45
C SER A 76 9.96 -15.75 -14.38
N ARG A 77 10.46 -15.05 -13.36
CA ARG A 77 9.70 -14.34 -12.33
C ARG A 77 10.34 -12.98 -12.06
N ASP A 78 10.00 -12.01 -12.89
CA ASP A 78 10.47 -10.63 -12.77
C ASP A 78 10.29 -10.10 -11.34
N HIS A 79 11.36 -9.54 -10.75
CA HIS A 79 11.31 -9.05 -9.38
C HIS A 79 12.17 -7.83 -9.09
N LEU A 80 11.82 -7.19 -7.97
CA LEU A 80 12.73 -6.29 -7.25
C LEU A 80 13.64 -7.11 -6.32
N SER A 81 14.92 -6.73 -6.31
CA SER A 81 15.97 -7.39 -5.53
C SER A 81 16.71 -6.37 -4.63
N GLY A 82 17.93 -5.96 -4.99
CA GLY A 82 18.71 -4.97 -4.25
C GLY A 82 17.91 -3.69 -4.00
N GLY A 83 18.02 -3.12 -2.80
CA GLY A 83 17.29 -1.91 -2.40
C GLY A 83 15.85 -2.14 -1.92
N TRP A 84 15.17 -3.22 -2.34
CA TRP A 84 13.77 -3.47 -1.95
C TRP A 84 13.60 -3.64 -0.42
N SER A 85 14.52 -4.35 0.23
CA SER A 85 14.46 -4.53 1.69
C SER A 85 14.64 -3.22 2.47
N ALA A 86 15.49 -2.32 1.97
CA ALA A 86 15.65 -0.99 2.54
C ALA A 86 14.41 -0.12 2.31
N PHE A 87 13.82 -0.17 1.12
CA PHE A 87 12.56 0.47 0.80
C PHE A 87 11.42 -0.02 1.71
N ALA A 88 11.25 -1.33 1.85
CA ALA A 88 10.19 -1.93 2.65
C ALA A 88 10.30 -1.55 4.13
N ARG A 89 11.52 -1.59 4.71
CA ARG A 89 11.75 -1.16 6.09
C ARG A 89 11.58 0.35 6.27
N GLY A 90 12.12 1.13 5.35
CA GLY A 90 12.02 2.60 5.38
C GLY A 90 10.60 3.13 5.24
N ASN A 91 9.71 2.35 4.60
CA ASN A 91 8.29 2.63 4.48
C ASN A 91 7.44 1.76 5.41
N ASN A 92 8.01 1.08 6.40
CA ASN A 92 7.27 0.24 7.37
C ASN A 92 6.23 -0.69 6.71
N LEU A 93 6.57 -1.32 5.58
CA LEU A 93 5.65 -2.24 4.90
C LEU A 93 5.40 -3.48 5.75
N GLU A 94 4.14 -3.85 5.89
CA GLU A 94 3.73 -5.03 6.66
C GLU A 94 3.00 -6.06 5.79
N GLU A 95 3.01 -7.31 6.25
CA GLU A 95 2.21 -8.37 5.63
C GLU A 95 0.74 -7.98 5.71
N GLY A 96 0.05 -7.92 4.58
CA GLY A 96 -1.37 -7.55 4.49
C GLY A 96 -1.61 -6.18 3.88
N ASP A 97 -0.60 -5.31 3.85
CA ASP A 97 -0.66 -4.05 3.10
C ASP A 97 -0.97 -4.32 1.63
N TYR A 98 -1.75 -3.45 1.00
CA TYR A 98 -1.91 -3.41 -0.44
C TYR A 98 -1.05 -2.27 -0.98
N CYS A 99 -0.33 -2.51 -2.07
CA CYS A 99 0.50 -1.49 -2.70
C CYS A 99 0.17 -1.38 -4.18
N VAL A 100 0.21 -0.16 -4.70
CA VAL A 100 0.05 0.11 -6.13
C VAL A 100 1.40 0.57 -6.68
N PHE A 101 1.82 -0.09 -7.76
CA PHE A 101 2.97 0.33 -8.56
C PHE A 101 2.45 1.02 -9.80
N GLU A 102 2.65 2.32 -9.88
CA GLU A 102 2.25 3.17 -10.99
C GLU A 102 3.48 3.49 -11.84
N VAL A 103 3.49 3.11 -13.12
CA VAL A 103 4.63 3.34 -14.03
C VAL A 103 4.63 4.80 -14.48
N ALA A 104 5.54 5.59 -13.92
CA ALA A 104 5.69 7.01 -14.23
C ALA A 104 6.73 7.29 -15.33
N GLY A 105 7.56 6.30 -15.67
CA GLY A 105 8.54 6.37 -16.75
C GLY A 105 9.27 5.05 -16.97
N PRO A 106 10.23 4.99 -17.91
CA PRO A 106 10.91 3.74 -18.28
C PRO A 106 11.63 3.02 -17.13
N VAL A 107 12.13 3.78 -16.16
CA VAL A 107 12.83 3.30 -14.97
C VAL A 107 12.36 4.01 -13.70
N GLU A 108 11.13 4.51 -13.70
CA GLU A 108 10.54 5.20 -12.56
C GLU A 108 9.13 4.68 -12.27
N MET A 109 8.87 4.34 -11.02
CA MET A 109 7.53 4.00 -10.53
C MET A 109 7.19 4.85 -9.31
N ARG A 110 5.91 5.23 -9.21
CA ARG A 110 5.34 5.78 -7.98
C ARG A 110 4.70 4.65 -7.19
N PHE A 111 4.81 4.74 -5.88
CA PHE A 111 4.41 3.71 -4.96
C PHE A 111 3.33 4.26 -4.01
N HIS A 112 2.17 3.63 -4.02
CA HIS A 112 1.04 4.00 -3.17
C HIS A 112 0.76 2.87 -2.18
N ILE A 113 0.48 3.20 -0.92
CA ILE A 113 0.35 2.21 0.16
C ILE A 113 -1.01 2.32 0.81
N PHE A 114 -1.71 1.20 0.87
CA PHE A 114 -2.99 1.01 1.54
C PHE A 114 -2.75 0.08 2.73
N ARG A 115 -2.71 0.65 3.93
CA ARG A 115 -2.24 -0.03 5.14
C ARG A 115 -3.25 -1.04 5.66
N TRP A 116 -2.77 -2.22 6.02
CA TRP A 116 -3.55 -3.14 6.84
C TRP A 116 -3.32 -2.89 8.32
N LEU A 117 -4.34 -2.33 8.96
CA LEU A 117 -4.29 -2.05 10.39
C LEU A 117 -4.59 -3.30 11.24
N ARG A 118 -3.52 -3.92 11.76
CA ARG A 118 -3.61 -4.96 12.80
C ARG A 118 -4.22 -4.42 14.10
N ARG A 119 -3.97 -3.14 14.42
CA ARG A 119 -4.55 -2.46 15.60
C ARG A 119 -5.73 -1.59 15.20
N SER A 120 -6.80 -1.70 15.97
CA SER A 120 -8.14 -1.18 15.71
C SER A 120 -8.20 0.33 15.48
N LEU A 121 -8.49 0.76 14.25
CA LEU A 121 -9.22 2.01 13.98
C LEU A 121 -10.53 1.75 13.21
N LEU A 122 -10.70 0.60 12.53
CA LEU A 122 -11.92 0.29 11.79
C LEU A 122 -12.43 -1.12 12.10
N CYS A 123 -13.26 -1.25 13.14
CA CYS A 123 -14.32 -2.25 13.17
C CYS A 123 -15.64 -1.47 13.29
N LEU A 124 -16.00 -0.72 12.23
CA LEU A 124 -17.29 -0.04 12.19
C LEU A 124 -18.39 -1.11 12.11
N GLY A 125 -19.07 -1.35 13.24
CA GLY A 125 -20.30 -2.15 13.28
C GLY A 125 -20.15 -3.65 13.59
N CYS A 126 -19.09 -4.11 14.25
CA CYS A 126 -19.14 -5.44 14.88
C CYS A 126 -20.01 -5.39 16.13
N LYS A 127 -21.23 -5.95 16.08
CA LYS A 127 -22.05 -6.18 17.28
C LYS A 127 -21.26 -7.09 18.23
N GLY A 128 -20.92 -6.59 19.43
CA GLY A 128 -20.26 -7.36 20.50
C GLY A 128 -18.79 -7.04 20.80
N CYS A 129 -18.13 -6.11 20.10
CA CYS A 129 -16.72 -5.78 20.39
C CYS A 129 -16.60 -4.52 21.29
N ARG A 130 -16.28 -4.69 22.59
CA ARG A 130 -16.12 -3.59 23.57
C ARG A 130 -15.12 -2.51 23.13
N ARG A 131 -14.09 -2.89 22.38
CA ARG A 131 -13.01 -2.00 21.92
C ARG A 131 -13.44 -1.06 20.77
N CYS A 132 -14.55 -1.35 20.09
CA CYS A 132 -15.07 -0.55 18.97
C CYS A 132 -15.93 0.64 19.44
N VAL A 133 -16.56 0.52 20.60
CA VAL A 133 -17.46 1.55 21.16
C VAL A 133 -16.69 2.84 21.47
N ILE A 134 -15.48 2.70 22.01
CA ILE A 134 -14.62 3.82 22.42
C ILE A 134 -14.17 4.68 21.21
N PHE A 135 -13.86 4.05 20.07
CA PHE A 135 -13.35 4.77 18.90
C PHE A 135 -14.41 5.64 18.20
N VAL A 136 -15.66 5.15 18.10
CA VAL A 136 -16.79 5.91 17.54
C VAL A 136 -17.10 7.15 18.39
N GLU A 137 -16.86 7.07 19.70
CA GLU A 137 -17.10 8.17 20.61
C GLU A 137 -16.02 9.26 20.50
N LEU A 138 -14.77 8.87 20.26
CA LEU A 138 -13.66 9.79 19.99
C LEU A 138 -13.79 10.50 18.64
N SER A 139 -14.23 9.80 17.58
CA SER A 139 -14.45 10.43 16.27
C SER A 139 -15.62 11.43 16.27
N LYS A 140 -16.70 11.13 17.00
CA LYS A 140 -17.81 12.08 17.21
C LYS A 140 -17.36 13.34 17.95
N LYS A 141 -16.44 13.23 18.92
CA LYS A 141 -15.85 14.38 19.62
C LYS A 141 -14.95 15.20 18.69
N TYR A 142 -14.13 14.54 17.87
CA TYR A 142 -13.24 15.20 16.92
C TYR A 142 -13.99 15.95 15.80
N ASN A 143 -15.02 15.34 15.22
CA ASN A 143 -15.83 15.98 14.17
C ASN A 143 -16.64 17.18 14.67
N ARG A 144 -17.08 17.19 15.94
CA ARG A 144 -17.79 18.34 16.50
C ARG A 144 -16.86 19.56 16.73
N ALA A 145 -15.54 19.34 16.79
CA ALA A 145 -14.55 20.39 17.01
C ALA A 145 -13.95 20.99 15.71
N ASN A 146 -14.11 20.34 14.55
CA ASN A 146 -13.39 20.68 13.31
C ASN A 146 -14.30 20.95 12.09
N VAL A 147 -15.57 21.34 12.28
CA VAL A 147 -16.41 21.79 11.18
C VAL A 147 -15.96 23.19 10.74
N GLY A 148 -15.05 23.23 9.78
CA GLY A 148 -14.65 24.46 9.08
C GLY A 148 -13.16 24.54 8.79
N LYS A 149 -12.68 23.74 7.83
CA LYS A 149 -11.61 24.08 6.85
C LYS A 149 -11.27 22.83 6.03
N ASP A 150 -11.48 22.96 4.73
CA ASP A 150 -11.48 21.90 3.74
C ASP A 150 -10.06 21.54 3.22
N GLU A 151 -9.99 20.40 2.54
CA GLU A 151 -8.92 19.80 1.71
C GLU A 151 -7.85 18.88 2.33
N GLU A 152 -7.49 18.96 3.62
CA GLU A 152 -6.48 18.04 4.19
C GLU A 152 -6.98 16.60 4.49
N ASN A 153 -8.30 16.37 4.41
CA ASN A 153 -8.91 15.11 4.86
C ASN A 153 -8.74 13.92 3.92
N TYR A 154 -8.41 14.12 2.65
CA TYR A 154 -8.18 13.00 1.72
C TYR A 154 -6.81 12.34 1.92
N HIS A 155 -5.83 13.07 2.47
CA HIS A 155 -4.52 12.52 2.79
C HIS A 155 -4.54 11.61 4.03
N LEU A 156 -5.48 11.81 4.95
CA LEU A 156 -5.61 10.94 6.13
C LEU A 156 -6.09 9.52 5.79
N ILE A 157 -6.76 9.32 4.64
CA ILE A 157 -7.21 7.98 4.21
C ILE A 157 -6.02 7.12 3.75
N CYS A 158 -4.88 7.72 3.41
CA CYS A 158 -3.68 7.00 2.99
C CYS A 158 -2.68 6.73 4.13
N ILE A 159 -2.83 7.36 5.31
CA ILE A 159 -1.85 7.27 6.41
C ILE A 159 -2.43 6.69 7.70
N LEU A 160 -3.76 6.48 7.79
CA LEU A 160 -4.34 5.74 8.90
C LEU A 160 -4.37 4.24 8.67
#